data_AF-A0A285CQD7-F1
#
_entry.id   AF-A0A285CQD7-F1
#
_cell.length_a   1.000
_cell.length_b   1.000
_cell.length_c   1.000
_cell.angle_alpha   90.00
_cell.angle_beta   90.00
_cell.angle_gamma   90.00
#
_symmetry.space_group_name_H-M   'P 1'
#
loop_
_entity.id
_entity.type
_entity.pdbx_description
1 polymer ?
#
loop_
_entity_poly.entity_id
_entity_poly.type
_entity_poly.pdbx_seq_one_letter_code
_entity_poly.pdbx_strand_id
1 'polypeptide(L)' 'MSRHLADKRTPSDGGRVKNFMRLARNPREMWHRDETPPATNRRLVEFLRIARGRQA' A
#
# COMPACT_ATOMS: atom_id res chain seq x y z
N MET A 1 -33.76 -9.96 -41.00
CA MET A 1 -33.32 -10.07 -39.59
C MET A 1 -32.09 -9.18 -39.40
N SER A 2 -32.27 -7.89 -39.10
CA SER A 2 -31.13 -6.99 -38.90
C SER A 2 -30.63 -7.05 -37.45
N ARG A 3 -29.31 -7.22 -37.25
CA ARG A 3 -28.67 -7.29 -35.92
C ARG A 3 -28.88 -6.00 -35.13
N HIS A 4 -29.19 -6.13 -33.84
CA HIS A 4 -29.44 -5.02 -32.94
C HIS A 4 -28.19 -4.14 -32.78
N LEU A 5 -28.35 -2.83 -32.52
CA LEU A 5 -27.23 -1.88 -32.42
C LEU A 5 -26.23 -2.27 -31.30
N ALA A 6 -26.72 -2.91 -30.24
CA ALA A 6 -25.86 -3.43 -29.17
C ALA A 6 -24.98 -4.61 -29.63
N ASP A 7 -25.40 -5.38 -30.63
CA ASP A 7 -24.65 -6.54 -31.16
C ASP A 7 -23.52 -6.13 -32.10
N LYS A 8 -23.46 -4.85 -32.49
CA LYS A 8 -22.40 -4.30 -33.36
C LYS A 8 -21.21 -3.78 -32.58
N ARG A 9 -21.25 -3.83 -31.24
CA ARG A 9 -20.17 -3.33 -30.40
C ARG A 9 -19.03 -4.33 -30.37
N THR A 10 -17.80 -3.84 -30.45
CA THR A 10 -16.61 -4.65 -30.19
C THR A 10 -16.68 -5.19 -28.76
N PRO A 11 -16.63 -6.52 -28.56
CA PRO A 11 -16.59 -7.11 -27.23
C PRO A 11 -15.41 -6.55 -26.43
N SER A 12 -15.56 -6.42 -25.11
CA SER A 12 -14.41 -6.04 -24.28
C SER A 12 -13.48 -7.24 -24.09
N ASP A 13 -12.17 -7.03 -24.19
CA ASP A 13 -11.16 -8.07 -23.93
C ASP A 13 -11.05 -8.48 -22.44
N GLY A 14 -11.89 -7.91 -21.57
CA GLY A 14 -11.85 -8.17 -20.12
C GLY A 14 -10.60 -7.63 -19.42
N GLY A 15 -9.78 -6.80 -20.09
CA GLY A 15 -8.49 -6.31 -19.57
C GLY A 15 -8.59 -5.60 -18.21
N ARG A 16 -9.68 -4.86 -17.97
CA ARG A 16 -9.95 -4.23 -16.66
C ARG A 16 -10.13 -5.28 -15.55
N VAL A 17 -10.93 -6.32 -15.79
CA VAL A 17 -11.17 -7.40 -14.81
C VAL A 17 -9.90 -8.22 -14.58
N LYS A 18 -9.14 -8.53 -15.64
CA LYS A 18 -7.84 -9.21 -15.54
C LYS A 18 -6.86 -8.43 -14.68
N ASN A 19 -6.72 -7.13 -14.92
CA ASN A 19 -5.82 -6.28 -14.14
C ASN A 19 -6.27 -6.13 -12.70
N PHE A 20 -7.57 -6.01 -12.44
CA PHE A 20 -8.10 -5.98 -11.08
C PHE A 20 -7.78 -7.27 -10.31
N MET A 21 -8.07 -8.44 -10.89
CA MET A 21 -7.76 -9.73 -10.27
C MET A 21 -6.26 -9.91 -10.01
N ARG A 22 -5.41 -9.43 -10.91
CA ARG A 22 -3.95 -9.43 -10.73
C ARG A 22 -3.52 -8.61 -9.52
N LEU A 23 -4.10 -7.42 -9.34
CA LEU A 23 -3.81 -6.55 -8.20
C LEU A 23 -4.38 -7.09 -6.88
N ALA A 24 -5.56 -7.71 -6.91
CA ALA A 24 -6.22 -8.24 -5.72
C ALA A 24 -5.58 -9.53 -5.19
N ARG A 25 -5.04 -10.37 -6.09
CA ARG A 25 -4.38 -11.64 -5.73
C ARG A 25 -2.97 -11.46 -5.19
N ASN A 26 -2.31 -10.37 -5.56
CA ASN A 26 -1.01 -10.04 -5.01
C ASN A 26 -1.25 -9.25 -3.71
N PRO A 27 -0.98 -9.82 -2.52
CA PRO A 27 -0.98 -9.03 -1.31
C PRO A 27 -0.03 -7.86 -1.55
N ARG A 28 -0.58 -6.64 -1.45
CA ARG A 28 0.26 -5.45 -1.48
C ARG A 28 1.17 -5.61 -0.26
N GLU A 29 2.48 -5.61 -0.47
CA GLU A 29 3.41 -5.38 0.63
C GLU A 29 2.89 -4.13 1.32
N MET A 30 2.37 -4.33 2.53
CA MET A 30 1.85 -3.22 3.30
C MET A 30 3.02 -2.24 3.41
N TRP A 31 2.77 -0.94 3.24
CA TRP A 31 3.77 0.10 3.50
C TRP A 31 4.18 0.18 4.99
N HIS A 32 4.05 -0.93 5.72
CA HIS A 32 4.74 -1.18 6.96
C HIS A 32 6.22 -1.36 6.62
N ARG A 33 6.92 -0.23 6.62
CA ARG A 33 8.35 -0.25 6.85
C ARG A 33 8.53 -0.86 8.22
N ASP A 34 9.04 -2.08 8.28
CA ASP A 34 9.53 -2.65 9.52
C ASP A 34 10.64 -1.71 10.01
N GLU A 35 10.32 -0.83 10.97
CA GLU A 35 11.35 -0.11 11.69
C GLU A 35 12.19 -1.20 12.35
N THR A 36 13.40 -1.38 11.84
CA THR A 36 14.36 -2.31 12.43
C THR A 36 14.42 -1.98 13.92
N PRO A 37 14.13 -2.93 14.83
CA PRO A 37 14.17 -2.65 16.26
C PRO A 37 15.54 -2.04 16.56
N PRO A 38 15.61 -0.82 17.12
CA PRO A 38 16.90 -0.19 17.35
C PRO A 38 17.72 -1.12 18.23
N ALA A 39 18.96 -1.41 17.82
CA ALA A 39 19.85 -2.35 18.50
C ALA A 39 20.12 -1.99 19.99
N THR A 40 19.68 -0.82 20.44
CA THR A 40 19.81 -0.31 21.81
C THR A 40 18.71 0.71 22.08
N ASN A 41 18.43 0.99 23.37
CA ASN A 41 17.46 1.97 23.88
C ASN A 41 17.82 3.45 23.59
N ARG A 42 18.28 3.77 22.38
CA ARG A 42 18.71 5.11 21.95
C ARG A 42 17.62 6.17 22.13
N ARG A 43 16.38 5.85 21.74
CA ARG A 43 15.22 6.77 21.90
C ARG A 43 14.97 7.14 23.37
N LEU A 44 15.17 6.20 24.30
CA LEU A 44 15.03 6.45 25.73
C LEU A 44 16.15 7.34 26.26
N VAL A 45 17.40 7.12 25.82
CA VAL A 45 18.54 7.98 26.18
C VAL A 45 18.35 9.40 25.66
N GLU A 46 17.86 9.56 24.43
CA GLU A 46 17.55 10.86 23.84
C GLU A 46 16.44 11.58 24.61
N PHE A 47 15.38 10.87 25.01
CA PHE A 47 14.30 11.42 25.83
C PHE A 47 14.82 11.93 27.19
N LEU A 48 15.62 11.14 27.90
CA LEU A 48 16.20 11.53 29.19
C LEU A 48 17.12 12.76 29.06
N ARG A 49 17.87 12.87 27.96
CA ARG A 49 18.71 14.05 27.69
C ARG A 49 17.87 15.31 27.51
N ILE A 50 16.79 15.24 26.74
CA ILE A 50 15.87 16.38 26.54
C ILE A 50 15.22 16.77 27.86
N ALA A 51 14.71 15.79 28.62
CA ALA A 51 14.08 16.03 29.91
C ALA A 51 15.03 16.77 30.86
N ARG A 52 16.30 16.32 30.96
CA ARG A 52 17.34 16.97 31.77
C ARG A 52 17.67 18.39 31.27
N GLY A 53 17.78 18.59 29.96
CA GLY A 53 18.08 19.90 29.37
C GLY A 53 16.96 20.93 29.53
N ARG A 54 15.72 20.50 29.78
CA ARG A 54 14.56 21.38 30.05
C ARG A 54 14.41 21.76 31.53
N GLN A 55 15.26 21.23 32.42
CA GLN A 55 15.26 21.56 33.85
C GLN A 55 16.22 22.71 34.20
N ALA A 56 16.85 23.34 33.20
CA ALA A 56 17.72 24.52 33.35
C ALA A 56 16.93 25.82 33.21
#